data_AF-A0A660YXP0-F1
#
_entry.id   AF-A0A660YXP0-F1
#
_cell.length_a   1.000
_cell.length_b   1.000
_cell.length_c   1.000
_cell.angle_alpha   90.00
_cell.angle_beta   90.00
_cell.angle_gamma   90.00
#
_symmetry.space_group_name_H-M   'P 1'
#
loop_
_entity.id
_entity.type
_entity.pdbx_description
1 polymer ?
#
loop_
_entity_poly.entity_id
_entity_poly.type
_entity_poly.pdbx_seq_one_letter_code
_entity_poly.pdbx_strand_id
1 'polypeptide(L)'
;MNDDENFFDLTDSHLFVGYYPLIIAISCEKNSSLNDLLQNKNNIKTVFGESKDKIYAQLILKKINTLEFDEVTLFLFEGVKGSHRFLSKFHILTNSLKYKLTAEKETNIYLNGNLYEQVKIAYSIPRKILLVSLGKNSMINIFPTDINGRIGKQNFVIS
;
A
#
# COMPACT_ATOMS: atom_id res chain seq x y z
N MET A 1 -10.24 19.35 -20.42
CA MET A 1 -8.77 19.45 -20.28
C MET A 1 -8.32 18.05 -19.95
N ASN A 2 -7.67 17.40 -20.92
CA ASN A 2 -7.37 15.98 -20.92
C ASN A 2 -6.08 15.74 -20.13
N ASP A 3 -6.23 15.34 -18.87
CA ASP A 3 -5.25 14.47 -18.24
C ASP A 3 -5.68 13.05 -18.59
N ASP A 4 -4.86 12.34 -19.38
CA ASP A 4 -4.96 10.88 -19.43
C ASP A 4 -4.70 10.37 -18.00
N GLU A 5 -5.77 10.22 -17.21
CA GLU A 5 -5.74 9.63 -15.88
C GLU A 5 -5.43 8.13 -16.02
N ASN A 6 -4.17 7.83 -16.33
CA ASN A 6 -3.67 6.47 -16.34
C ASN A 6 -3.69 5.94 -14.91
N PHE A 7 -4.76 5.21 -14.60
CA PHE A 7 -4.89 4.43 -13.38
C PHE A 7 -4.08 3.15 -13.50
N PHE A 8 -3.30 2.84 -12.46
CA PHE A 8 -2.59 1.57 -12.36
C PHE A 8 -3.41 0.59 -11.55
N ASP A 9 -3.80 -0.52 -12.17
CA ASP A 9 -4.26 -1.68 -11.40
C ASP A 9 -3.05 -2.34 -10.76
N LEU A 10 -3.01 -2.29 -9.43
CA LEU A 10 -1.93 -2.87 -8.64
C LEU A 10 -2.40 -4.04 -7.78
N THR A 11 -3.60 -4.58 -8.03
CA THR A 11 -4.24 -5.60 -7.18
C THR A 11 -3.28 -6.77 -6.89
N ASP A 12 -2.55 -7.25 -7.90
CA ASP A 12 -1.66 -8.42 -7.77
C ASP A 12 -0.15 -8.09 -7.80
N SER A 13 0.22 -6.83 -8.02
CA SER A 13 1.60 -6.40 -8.29
C SER A 13 2.21 -5.50 -7.22
N HIS A 14 1.45 -5.20 -6.16
CA HIS A 14 1.92 -4.40 -5.03
C HIS A 14 2.38 -5.27 -3.86
N LEU A 15 3.36 -4.77 -3.12
CA LEU A 15 3.79 -5.29 -1.84
C LEU A 15 3.46 -4.25 -0.78
N PHE A 16 2.76 -4.68 0.27
CA PHE A 16 2.52 -3.83 1.41
C PHE A 16 3.72 -3.87 2.35
N VAL A 17 4.34 -2.71 2.61
CA VAL A 17 5.60 -2.65 3.38
C VAL A 17 5.56 -1.63 4.52
N GLY A 18 4.41 -1.01 4.79
CA GLY A 18 4.23 -0.16 5.98
C GLY A 18 2.82 0.43 6.08
N TYR A 19 2.34 0.69 7.30
CA TYR A 19 1.00 1.27 7.54
C TYR A 19 1.02 2.66 8.20
N TYR A 20 2.14 3.10 8.78
CA TYR A 20 2.28 4.42 9.40
C TYR A 20 3.69 5.02 9.17
N PRO A 21 3.93 5.73 8.04
CA PRO A 21 2.98 6.03 6.96
C PRO A 21 2.67 4.81 6.08
N LEU A 22 1.63 4.91 5.25
CA LEU A 22 1.31 3.86 4.28
C LEU A 22 2.46 3.74 3.27
N ILE A 23 3.17 2.61 3.24
CA ILE A 23 4.21 2.34 2.24
C ILE A 23 3.80 1.16 1.37
N ILE A 24 3.83 1.39 0.05
CA ILE A 24 3.62 0.37 -0.98
C ILE A 24 4.90 0.27 -1.80
N ALA A 25 5.35 -0.96 -2.02
CA ALA A 25 6.45 -1.26 -2.91
C ALA A 25 5.93 -1.92 -4.20
N ILE A 26 6.48 -1.51 -5.34
CA ILE A 26 6.19 -2.10 -6.65
C ILE A 26 7.51 -2.60 -7.22
N SER A 27 7.60 -3.90 -7.49
CA SER A 27 8.77 -4.53 -8.09
C SER A 27 8.54 -4.67 -9.59
N CYS A 28 9.42 -4.11 -10.41
CA CYS A 28 9.32 -4.19 -11.87
C CYS A 28 10.60 -4.77 -12.46
N GLU A 29 10.47 -5.60 -13.49
CA GLU A 29 11.65 -6.02 -14.29
C GLU A 29 12.24 -4.79 -15.00
N LYS A 30 13.58 -4.71 -15.09
CA LYS A 30 14.28 -3.55 -15.65
C LYS A 30 13.85 -3.17 -17.06
N ASN A 31 13.53 -4.15 -17.90
CA ASN A 31 13.16 -3.93 -19.29
C ASN A 31 11.64 -3.90 -19.51
N SER A 32 10.85 -3.76 -18.44
CA SER A 32 9.39 -3.69 -18.53
C SER A 32 8.91 -2.26 -18.81
N SER A 33 7.85 -2.12 -19.60
CA SER A 33 7.21 -0.82 -19.85
C SER A 33 6.70 -0.13 -18.57
N LEU A 34 6.36 -0.93 -17.55
CA LEU A 34 5.99 -0.43 -16.23
C LEU A 34 7.18 0.23 -15.51
N ASN A 35 8.39 -0.30 -15.67
CA ASN A 35 9.59 0.29 -15.10
C ASN A 35 9.85 1.68 -15.70
N ASP A 36 9.91 1.78 -17.02
CA ASP A 36 10.11 3.06 -17.73
C ASP A 36 9.07 4.10 -17.31
N LEU A 37 7.82 3.67 -17.12
CA LEU A 37 6.75 4.53 -16.68
C LEU A 37 6.95 5.02 -15.24
N LEU A 38 7.23 4.12 -14.29
CA LEU A 38 7.37 4.46 -12.87
C LEU A 38 8.67 5.24 -12.59
N GLN A 39 9.71 5.02 -13.40
CA GLN A 39 10.95 5.79 -13.36
C GLN A 39 10.65 7.28 -13.56
N ASN A 40 9.78 7.60 -14.52
CA ASN A 40 9.44 8.97 -14.92
C ASN A 40 8.28 9.58 -14.13
N LYS A 41 7.57 8.82 -13.29
CA LYS A 41 6.46 9.33 -12.47
C LYS A 41 6.84 9.48 -11.00
N ASN A 42 6.57 10.66 -10.45
CA ASN A 42 6.69 10.94 -9.01
C ASN A 42 5.40 10.68 -8.24
N ASN A 43 4.24 10.79 -8.90
CA ASN A 43 2.95 10.50 -8.29
C ASN A 43 2.18 9.57 -9.20
N ILE A 44 1.52 8.57 -8.62
CA ILE A 44 0.65 7.63 -9.35
C ILE A 44 -0.72 7.55 -8.67
N LYS A 45 -1.75 7.36 -9.50
CA LYS A 45 -3.11 7.05 -9.05
C LYS A 45 -3.34 5.57 -9.31
N THR A 46 -3.68 4.84 -8.26
CA THR A 46 -3.91 3.39 -8.34
C THR A 46 -5.37 3.10 -8.09
N VAL A 47 -5.86 2.02 -8.69
CA VAL A 47 -7.22 1.52 -8.49
C VAL A 47 -7.15 0.08 -7.99
N PHE A 48 -8.15 -0.29 -7.19
CA PHE A 48 -8.31 -1.64 -6.68
C PHE A 48 -9.75 -2.11 -6.89
N GLY A 49 -9.89 -3.35 -7.40
CA GLY A 49 -11.16 -3.98 -7.73
C GLY A 49 -11.47 -3.92 -9.23
N GLU A 50 -11.21 -5.02 -9.92
CA GLU A 50 -11.36 -5.13 -11.37
C GLU A 50 -12.79 -5.57 -11.73
N SER A 51 -13.60 -4.60 -12.12
CA SER A 51 -14.77 -4.79 -12.96
C SER A 51 -14.92 -3.51 -13.76
N LYS A 52 -14.99 -3.61 -15.09
CA LYS A 52 -14.92 -2.51 -16.07
C LYS A 52 -15.81 -1.28 -15.75
N ASP A 53 -16.80 -1.43 -14.87
CA ASP A 53 -17.76 -0.37 -14.54
C ASP A 53 -17.69 0.16 -13.09
N LYS A 54 -16.88 -0.40 -12.18
CA LYS A 54 -16.83 0.03 -10.78
C LYS A 54 -15.45 -0.06 -10.12
N ILE A 55 -14.74 1.07 -10.08
CA ILE A 55 -13.60 1.29 -9.18
C ILE A 55 -14.10 1.27 -7.72
N TYR A 56 -13.61 0.33 -6.91
CA TYR A 56 -14.00 0.20 -5.50
C TYR A 56 -13.12 1.01 -4.56
N ALA A 57 -11.84 1.14 -4.86
CA ALA A 57 -10.91 1.96 -4.10
C ALA A 57 -9.82 2.57 -4.96
N GLN A 58 -9.27 3.67 -4.47
CA GLN A 58 -8.19 4.44 -5.10
C GLN A 58 -7.16 4.86 -4.08
N LEU A 59 -5.88 4.77 -4.43
CA LEU A 59 -4.79 5.41 -3.70
C LEU A 59 -4.04 6.38 -4.60
N ILE A 60 -3.71 7.55 -4.05
CA ILE A 60 -2.74 8.48 -4.58
C ILE A 60 -1.44 8.22 -3.83
N LEU A 61 -0.41 7.86 -4.59
CA LEU A 61 0.87 7.43 -4.07
C LEU A 61 1.96 8.38 -4.57
N LYS A 62 2.88 8.75 -3.68
CA LYS A 62 4.05 9.59 -3.98
C LYS A 62 5.30 8.74 -3.87
N LYS A 63 6.12 8.71 -4.91
CA LYS A 63 7.40 8.01 -4.92
C LYS A 63 8.33 8.64 -3.88
N ILE A 64 8.89 7.81 -3.01
CA ILE A 64 9.83 8.23 -1.95
C ILE A 64 11.23 7.69 -2.18
N ASN A 65 11.37 6.54 -2.85
CA ASN A 65 12.67 5.95 -3.13
C ASN A 65 12.61 4.98 -4.31
N THR A 66 13.77 4.73 -4.91
CA THR A 66 13.98 3.70 -5.93
C THR A 66 15.23 2.92 -5.54
N LEU A 67 15.13 1.59 -5.53
CA LEU A 67 16.25 0.69 -5.28
C LEU A 67 16.46 -0.21 -6.50
N GLU A 68 17.69 -0.25 -7.00
CA GLU A 68 18.07 -1.08 -8.14
C GLU A 68 18.65 -2.40 -7.66
N PHE A 69 18.15 -3.51 -8.18
CA PHE A 69 18.70 -4.86 -8.03
C PHE A 69 19.05 -5.42 -9.40
N ASP A 70 19.71 -6.58 -9.50
CA ASP A 70 20.22 -7.10 -10.78
C ASP A 70 19.14 -7.18 -11.87
N GLU A 71 18.03 -7.88 -11.61
CA GLU A 71 16.95 -8.13 -12.57
C GLU A 71 15.74 -7.19 -12.43
N VAL A 72 15.61 -6.52 -11.29
CA VAL A 72 14.41 -5.74 -10.93
C VAL A 72 14.74 -4.39 -10.32
N THR A 73 13.86 -3.43 -10.52
CA THR A 73 13.84 -2.15 -9.82
C THR A 73 12.67 -2.15 -8.84
N LEU A 74 12.94 -1.74 -7.60
CA LEU A 74 11.93 -1.57 -6.58
C LEU A 74 11.60 -0.10 -6.42
N PHE A 75 10.34 0.24 -6.64
CA PHE A 75 9.81 1.58 -6.41
C PHE A 75 9.06 1.61 -5.08
N LEU A 76 9.49 2.48 -4.17
CA LEU A 76 8.80 2.71 -2.89
C LEU A 76 7.94 3.96 -3.01
N PHE A 77 6.68 3.81 -2.59
CA PHE A 77 5.71 4.89 -2.57
C PHE A 77 5.09 5.05 -1.18
N GLU A 78 4.90 6.30 -0.79
CA GLU A 78 4.11 6.70 0.36
C GLU A 78 2.67 7.04 -0.05
N GLY A 79 1.70 6.61 0.75
CA GLY A 79 0.30 6.98 0.61
C GLY A 79 0.05 8.45 0.93
N VAL A 80 -0.52 9.16 -0.03
CA VAL A 80 -0.92 10.57 0.13
C VAL A 80 -2.40 10.67 0.43
N LYS A 81 -3.22 9.92 -0.32
CA LYS A 81 -4.67 9.95 -0.20
C LYS A 81 -5.30 8.64 -0.64
N GLY A 82 -6.37 8.23 0.02
CA GLY A 82 -7.18 7.07 -0.25
C GLY A 82 -8.65 7.45 -0.31
N SER A 83 -9.37 6.85 -1.24
CA SER A 83 -10.83 6.95 -1.33
C SER A 83 -11.43 5.61 -1.74
N HIS A 84 -12.59 5.27 -1.19
CA HIS A 84 -13.21 3.98 -1.46
C HIS A 84 -14.73 4.06 -1.45
N ARG A 85 -15.35 2.99 -1.95
CA ARG A 85 -16.81 2.76 -1.95
C ARG A 85 -17.24 1.60 -1.06
N PHE A 86 -16.34 1.07 -0.21
CA PHE A 86 -16.67 0.01 0.76
C PHE A 86 -17.77 0.42 1.73
N LEU A 87 -17.79 1.71 2.10
CA LEU A 87 -18.79 2.33 2.96
C LEU A 87 -19.47 3.47 2.22
N SER A 88 -20.74 3.71 2.53
CA SER A 88 -21.46 4.89 2.03
C SER A 88 -20.82 6.18 2.58
N LYS A 89 -21.01 7.30 1.87
CA LYS A 89 -20.53 8.62 2.33
C LYS A 89 -21.07 8.97 3.72
N PHE A 90 -22.30 8.54 4.03
CA PHE A 90 -22.90 8.74 5.35
C PHE A 90 -22.14 7.96 6.44
N HIS A 91 -21.81 6.69 6.20
CA HIS A 91 -21.02 5.90 7.15
C HIS A 91 -19.60 6.45 7.32
N ILE A 92 -18.95 6.91 6.25
CA ILE A 92 -17.63 7.54 6.34
C ILE A 92 -17.71 8.81 7.20
N LEU A 93 -18.76 9.62 7.02
CA LEU A 93 -18.97 10.84 7.80
C LEU A 93 -19.22 10.54 9.28
N THR A 94 -20.14 9.63 9.61
CA THR A 94 -20.45 9.28 11.00
C THR A 94 -19.27 8.62 11.70
N ASN A 95 -18.52 7.76 11.00
CA ASN A 95 -17.28 7.18 11.52
C ASN A 95 -16.22 8.26 11.77
N SER A 96 -16.04 9.22 10.85
CA SER A 96 -15.07 10.31 11.03
C SER A 96 -15.43 11.20 12.22
N LEU A 97 -16.71 11.52 12.40
CA LEU A 97 -17.20 12.29 13.54
C LEU A 97 -16.96 11.53 14.85
N LYS A 98 -17.36 10.25 14.93
CA LYS A 98 -17.10 9.41 16.10
C LYS A 98 -15.61 9.32 16.40
N TYR A 99 -14.79 9.09 15.38
CA TYR A 99 -13.34 8.94 15.50
C TYR A 99 -12.71 10.20 16.08
N LYS A 100 -13.08 11.40 15.57
CA LYS A 100 -12.65 12.69 16.13
C LYS A 100 -13.07 12.89 17.58
N LEU A 101 -14.32 12.57 17.92
CA LEU A 101 -14.84 12.71 19.29
C LEU A 101 -14.15 11.78 20.29
N THR A 102 -13.65 10.63 19.84
CA THR A 102 -12.96 9.66 20.70
C THR A 102 -11.44 9.71 20.63
N ALA A 103 -10.88 10.59 19.79
CA ALA A 103 -9.44 10.67 19.51
C ALA A 103 -8.62 11.15 20.71
N GLU A 104 -9.22 11.96 21.59
CA GLU A 104 -8.53 12.60 22.73
C GLU A 104 -8.32 11.66 23.93
N LYS A 105 -8.69 10.38 23.84
CA LYS A 105 -8.38 9.41 24.90
C LYS A 105 -6.90 9.03 24.80
N GLU A 106 -6.15 9.20 25.90
CA GLU A 106 -4.69 8.98 25.98
C GLU A 106 -4.20 7.61 25.49
N THR A 107 -5.08 6.60 25.46
CA THR A 107 -4.75 5.24 24.99
C THR A 107 -4.99 5.00 23.50
N ASN A 108 -5.56 5.95 22.77
CA ASN A 108 -5.94 5.75 21.37
C ASN A 108 -4.85 6.24 20.40
N ILE A 109 -4.39 5.34 19.53
CA ILE A 109 -3.55 5.72 18.39
C ILE A 109 -4.43 6.44 17.37
N TYR A 110 -4.26 7.75 17.26
CA TYR A 110 -4.98 8.58 16.30
C TYR A 110 -4.22 8.63 14.96
N LEU A 111 -4.85 8.09 13.92
CA LEU A 111 -4.34 8.17 12.55
C LEU A 111 -4.82 9.47 11.91
N ASN A 112 -3.90 10.42 11.77
CA ASN A 112 -4.21 11.75 11.27
C ASN A 112 -4.72 11.73 9.82
N GLY A 113 -5.70 12.61 9.55
CA GLY A 113 -6.18 12.93 8.22
C GLY A 113 -6.81 11.73 7.51
N ASN A 114 -6.23 11.34 6.39
CA ASN A 114 -6.77 10.31 5.50
C ASN A 114 -6.02 8.97 5.61
N LEU A 115 -5.04 8.86 6.50
CA LEU A 115 -4.21 7.67 6.66
C LEU A 115 -5.04 6.42 7.02
N TYR A 116 -6.06 6.56 7.86
CA TYR A 116 -6.94 5.45 8.18
C TYR A 116 -7.65 4.87 6.94
N GLU A 117 -8.08 5.74 6.03
CA GLU A 117 -8.72 5.31 4.77
C GLU A 117 -7.70 4.65 3.83
N GLN A 118 -6.47 5.17 3.78
CA GLN A 118 -5.39 4.57 3.00
C GLN A 118 -5.07 3.15 3.49
N VAL A 119 -4.92 2.98 4.80
CA VAL A 119 -4.63 1.70 5.45
C VAL A 119 -5.78 0.71 5.21
N LYS A 120 -7.04 1.12 5.38
CA LYS A 120 -8.20 0.28 5.04
C LYS A 120 -8.17 -0.21 3.61
N ILE A 121 -7.86 0.67 2.66
CA ILE A 121 -7.77 0.29 1.25
C ILE A 121 -6.66 -0.73 1.06
N ALA A 122 -5.49 -0.48 1.62
CA ALA A 122 -4.39 -1.42 1.54
C ALA A 122 -4.80 -2.81 2.08
N TYR A 123 -5.47 -2.87 3.25
CA TYR A 123 -5.94 -4.12 3.87
C TYR A 123 -7.18 -4.75 3.20
N SER A 124 -7.82 -4.06 2.26
CA SER A 124 -8.96 -4.61 1.50
C SER A 124 -8.55 -5.46 0.29
N ILE A 125 -7.28 -5.40 -0.09
CA ILE A 125 -6.73 -6.12 -1.24
C ILE A 125 -6.24 -7.49 -0.78
N PRO A 126 -6.41 -8.58 -1.56
CA PRO A 126 -5.84 -9.87 -1.23
C PRO A 126 -4.33 -9.80 -0.97
N ARG A 127 -3.88 -10.48 0.09
CA ARG A 127 -2.49 -10.43 0.55
C ARG A 127 -1.94 -11.81 0.86
N LYS A 128 -0.63 -11.97 0.65
CA LYS A 128 0.12 -13.13 1.12
C LYS A 128 0.57 -12.87 2.55
N ILE A 129 0.11 -13.72 3.47
CA ILE A 129 0.60 -13.75 4.85
C ILE A 129 1.79 -14.70 4.88
N LEU A 130 2.91 -14.23 5.40
CA LEU A 130 4.10 -15.05 5.62
C LEU A 130 4.33 -15.29 7.11
N LEU A 131 5.01 -16.39 7.42
CA LEU A 131 5.51 -16.69 8.75
C LEU A 131 7.00 -16.40 8.78
N VAL A 132 7.43 -15.49 9.67
CA VAL A 132 8.83 -15.16 9.89
C VAL A 132 9.27 -15.84 11.18
N SER A 133 10.34 -16.63 11.09
CA SER A 133 10.97 -17.26 12.24
C SER A 133 12.24 -16.50 12.64
N LEU A 134 12.35 -16.16 13.92
CA LEU A 134 13.53 -15.56 14.52
C LEU A 134 14.04 -16.49 15.61
N GLY A 135 15.30 -16.92 15.46
CA GLY A 135 15.91 -17.88 16.36
C GLY A 135 17.16 -17.34 17.06
N LYS A 136 17.31 -17.63 18.36
CA LYS A 136 18.56 -17.44 19.09
C LYS A 136 18.73 -18.55 20.12
N ASN A 137 19.90 -19.21 20.12
CA ASN A 137 20.29 -20.23 21.10
C ASN A 137 19.18 -21.27 21.35
N SER A 138 18.74 -21.95 20.28
CA SER A 138 17.69 -22.99 20.30
C SER A 138 16.27 -22.52 20.66
N MET A 139 16.05 -21.24 20.94
CA MET A 139 14.72 -20.65 21.04
C MET A 139 14.31 -20.09 19.69
N ILE A 140 13.09 -20.40 19.24
CA ILE A 140 12.52 -19.92 17.99
C ILE A 140 11.21 -19.23 18.30
N ASN A 141 11.09 -17.98 17.86
CA ASN A 141 9.82 -17.27 17.81
C ASN A 141 9.32 -17.25 16.37
N ILE A 142 8.01 -17.37 16.18
CA ILE A 142 7.36 -17.34 14.87
C ILE A 142 6.29 -16.26 14.89
N PHE A 143 6.30 -15.37 13.90
CA PHE A 143 5.37 -14.26 13.77
C PHE A 143 4.71 -14.27 12.38
N PRO A 144 3.38 -14.17 12.28
CA PRO A 144 2.74 -13.86 11.01
C PRO A 144 2.97 -12.40 10.64
N THR A 145 3.24 -12.13 9.37
CA THR A 145 3.32 -10.78 8.82
C THR A 145 2.73 -10.74 7.42
N ASP A 146 2.03 -9.66 7.10
CA ASP A 146 1.58 -9.30 5.76
C ASP A 146 2.28 -8.03 5.24
N ILE A 147 3.24 -7.51 6.01
CA ILE A 147 4.04 -6.31 5.70
C ILE A 147 5.38 -6.74 5.12
N ASN A 148 5.32 -7.39 3.97
CA ASN A 148 6.49 -8.01 3.36
C ASN A 148 6.28 -8.30 1.87
N GLY A 149 7.35 -8.73 1.22
CA GLY A 149 7.25 -9.32 -0.11
C GLY A 149 8.58 -9.72 -0.70
N ARG A 150 8.53 -10.63 -1.67
CA ARG A 150 9.71 -11.04 -2.45
C ARG A 150 10.00 -9.99 -3.51
N ILE A 151 11.28 -9.67 -3.70
CA ILE A 151 11.79 -8.75 -4.73
C ILE A 151 12.69 -9.55 -5.67
N GLY A 152 12.24 -9.73 -6.91
CA GLY A 152 12.96 -10.57 -7.88
C GLY A 152 13.20 -11.99 -7.35
N LYS A 153 14.30 -12.62 -7.75
CA LYS A 153 14.59 -14.01 -7.38
C LYS A 153 15.24 -14.17 -6.01
N GLN A 154 16.09 -13.23 -5.60
CA GLN A 154 16.99 -13.42 -4.44
C GLN A 154 16.76 -12.44 -3.30
N ASN A 155 15.93 -11.41 -3.49
CA ASN A 155 15.75 -10.36 -2.50
C ASN A 155 14.38 -10.44 -1.83
N PHE A 156 14.29 -9.88 -0.63
CA PHE A 156 13.08 -9.86 0.17
C PHE A 156 12.99 -8.53 0.91
N VAL A 157 11.79 -7.95 1.01
CA VAL A 157 11.50 -6.76 1.82
C VAL A 157 10.59 -7.12 2.98
N ILE A 158 10.92 -6.61 4.15
CA ILE A 158 10.16 -6.71 5.38
C ILE A 158 10.27 -5.38 6.12
N SER A 159 9.19 -4.94 6.76
CA SER A 159 9.20 -3.78 7.66
C SER A 159 9.64 -4.12 9.07
#